data_AF-A0A653ZD43-F1
#
_entry.id   AF-A0A653ZD43-F1
#
_cell.length_a   1.000
_cell.length_b   1.000
_cell.length_c   1.000
_cell.angle_alpha   90.00
_cell.angle_beta   90.00
_cell.angle_gamma   90.00
#
_symmetry.space_group_name_H-M   'P 1'
#
loop_
_entity.id
_entity.type
_entity.pdbx_description
1 polymer ?
#
loop_
_entity_poly.entity_id
_entity_poly.type
_entity_poly.pdbx_seq_one_letter_code
_entity_poly.pdbx_strand_id
1 'polypeptide(L)' 'MAKFKVLSDCKDKRTDRLYKQNEEVEATVKEINDFEKRLEKAGHETPFFERLDNK' A
#
# COMPACT_ATOMS: atom_id res chain seq x y z
N MET A 1 13.88 2.62 2.77
CA MET A 1 12.64 3.18 2.20
C MET A 1 12.60 2.77 0.75
N ALA A 2 11.44 2.40 0.23
CA ALA A 2 11.22 2.05 -1.17
C ALA A 2 9.99 2.83 -1.65
N LYS A 3 9.96 3.14 -2.94
CA LYS A 3 8.79 3.74 -3.57
C LYS A 3 7.79 2.67 -3.96
N PHE A 4 6.53 2.94 -3.69
CA PHE A 4 5.41 2.08 -4.01
C PHE A 4 4.34 2.87 -4.75
N LYS A 5 3.80 2.29 -5.80
CA LYS A 5 2.64 2.81 -6.52
C LYS A 5 1.38 2.18 -5.98
N VAL A 6 0.40 2.99 -5.66
CA VAL A 6 -0.93 2.53 -5.25
C VAL A 6 -1.65 2.00 -6.49
N LEU A 7 -2.07 0.73 -6.46
CA LEU A 7 -2.78 0.07 -7.56
C LEU A 7 -4.29 0.32 -7.53
N SER A 8 -4.84 0.57 -6.34
CA SER A 8 -6.27 0.79 -6.12
C SER A 8 -6.52 1.75 -4.98
N ASP A 9 -7.61 2.50 -5.04
CA ASP A 9 -7.98 3.46 -4.01
C ASP A 9 -8.19 2.74 -2.67
N CYS A 10 -7.46 3.14 -1.65
CA CYS A 10 -7.53 2.51 -0.34
C CYS A 10 -7.50 3.57 0.75
N LYS A 11 -8.46 3.52 1.67
CA LYS A 11 -8.42 4.32 2.90
C LYS A 11 -7.87 3.48 4.04
N ASP A 12 -6.73 3.86 4.57
CA ASP A 12 -6.22 3.26 5.80
C ASP A 12 -7.06 3.72 6.99
N LYS A 13 -7.78 2.78 7.61
CA LYS A 13 -8.58 3.05 8.81
C LYS A 13 -7.72 3.41 10.03
N ARG A 14 -6.42 3.07 10.04
CA ARG A 14 -5.51 3.33 11.17
C ARG A 14 -4.92 4.73 11.14
N THR A 15 -4.54 5.21 9.96
CA THR A 15 -3.88 6.51 9.79
C THR A 15 -4.82 7.58 9.23
N ASP A 16 -6.06 7.21 8.90
CA ASP A 16 -7.02 7.99 8.13
C ASP A 16 -6.47 8.47 6.76
N ARG A 17 -5.34 7.89 6.32
CA ARG A 17 -4.70 8.25 5.06
C ARG A 17 -5.48 7.65 3.91
N LEU A 18 -5.85 8.51 2.96
CA LEU A 18 -6.42 8.10 1.69
C LEU A 18 -5.27 7.91 0.70
N TYR A 19 -5.11 6.68 0.21
CA TYR A 19 -4.25 6.34 -0.91
C TYR A 19 -5.09 6.35 -2.17
N LYS A 20 -4.69 7.14 -3.16
CA LYS A 20 -5.37 7.17 -4.46
C LYS A 20 -4.67 6.28 -5.46
N GLN A 21 -5.42 5.65 -6.35
CA GLN A 21 -4.85 4.89 -7.45
C GLN A 21 -3.85 5.72 -8.26
N ASN A 22 -2.73 5.11 -8.62
CA ASN A 22 -1.54 5.71 -9.26
C ASN A 22 -0.75 6.71 -8.40
N GLU A 23 -1.10 6.92 -7.13
CA GLU A 23 -0.29 7.70 -6.21
C GLU A 23 1.01 6.96 -5.87
N GLU A 24 2.12 7.70 -5.82
CA GLU A 24 3.41 7.18 -5.37
C GLU A 24 3.59 7.51 -3.89
N VAL A 25 3.85 6.47 -3.10
CA VAL A 25 4.14 6.61 -1.67
C VAL A 25 5.49 6.01 -1.34
N GLU A 26 6.22 6.68 -0.47
CA GLU A 26 7.49 6.19 0.03
C GLU A 26 7.26 5.57 1.42
N ALA A 27 7.58 4.29 1.55
CA ALA A 27 7.40 3.52 2.78
C ALA A 27 8.48 2.44 2.87
N THR A 28 8.58 1.72 3.98
CA THR A 28 9.42 0.52 4.02
C THR A 28 8.67 -0.70 3.47
N VAL A 29 9.40 -1.67 2.90
CA VAL A 29 8.83 -2.95 2.44
C VAL A 29 8.09 -3.65 3.57
N LYS A 30 8.61 -3.55 4.81
CA LYS A 30 7.97 -4.12 5.99
C LYS A 30 6.62 -3.47 6.29
N GLU A 31 6.54 -2.14 6.24
CA GLU A 31 5.28 -1.41 6.47
C GLU A 31 4.23 -1.73 5.40
N ILE A 32 4.62 -1.79 4.13
CA ILE A 32 3.71 -2.16 3.03
C ILE A 32 3.22 -3.59 3.20
N ASN A 33 4.11 -4.54 3.50
CA ASN A 33 3.73 -5.93 3.70
C ASN A 33 2.80 -6.11 4.93
N ASP A 34 3.08 -5.42 6.03
CA ASP A 34 2.18 -5.39 7.21
C ASP A 34 0.86 -4.68 6.92
N PHE A 35 0.83 -3.74 5.98
CA PHE A 35 -0.39 -3.09 5.54
C PHE A 35 -1.23 -3.98 4.62
N GLU A 36 -0.63 -4.60 3.61
CA GLU A 36 -1.31 -5.55 2.71
C GLU A 36 -1.89 -6.73 3.48
N LYS A 37 -1.16 -7.29 4.45
CA LYS A 37 -1.70 -8.34 5.34
C LYS A 37 -2.92 -7.88 6.13
N ARG A 38 -2.96 -6.61 6.55
CA ARG A 38 -4.13 -6.06 7.25
C ARG A 38 -5.31 -5.86 6.31
N LEU A 39 -5.04 -5.45 5.07
CA LEU A 39 -6.05 -5.32 4.03
C LEU A 39 -6.64 -6.67 3.62
N GLU A 40 -5.79 -7.67 3.40
CA GLU A 40 -6.20 -9.04 3.11
C GLU A 40 -7.08 -9.60 4.23
N LYS A 41 -6.68 -9.40 5.50
CA LYS A 41 -7.51 -9.75 6.67
C LYS A 41 -8.85 -9.01 6.73
N ALA A 42 -8.90 -7.81 6.17
CA ALA A 42 -10.13 -7.03 6.07
C ALA A 42 -11.00 -7.43 4.85
N GLY A 43 -10.56 -8.40 4.04
CA GLY A 43 -11.30 -8.93 2.89
C GLY A 43 -11.05 -8.16 1.58
N HIS A 44 -9.95 -7.42 1.50
CA HIS A 44 -9.58 -6.65 0.31
C HIS A 44 -8.59 -7.44 -0.59
N GLU A 45 -8.73 -7.31 -1.91
CA GLU A 45 -7.88 -8.01 -2.90
C GLU A 45 -6.47 -7.38 -2.98
N THR A 46 -5.45 -8.15 -2.62
CA THR A 46 -4.04 -7.80 -2.80
C THR A 46 -3.55 -8.18 -4.21
N PRO A 47 -2.52 -7.51 -4.77
CA PRO A 47 -1.70 -6.45 -4.18
C PRO A 47 -2.31 -5.04 -4.32
N PHE A 48 -2.13 -4.22 -3.30
CA PHE A 48 -2.52 -2.80 -3.28
C PHE A 48 -1.37 -1.86 -3.61
N PHE A 49 -0.15 -2.32 -3.42
CA PHE A 49 1.06 -1.55 -3.66
C PHE A 49 1.98 -2.29 -4.62
N GLU A 50 2.35 -1.63 -5.70
CA GLU A 50 3.37 -2.09 -6.62
C GLU A 50 4.70 -1.42 -6.27
N ARG A 51 5.73 -2.21 -5.96
CA ARG A 51 7.05 -1.66 -5.68
C ARG A 51 7.65 -1.07 -6.95
N LEU A 52 7.86 0.24 -6.97
CA LEU A 52 8.52 0.97 -8.07
C LEU A 52 10.05 0.94 -7.95
N ASP A 53 10.55 0.59 -6.77
CA ASP A 53 11.99 0.51 -6.49
C ASP A 53 12.57 -0.78 -7.11
N ASN A 54 12.84 -0.69 -8.40
CA ASN A 54 13.49 -1.72 -9.20
C ASN A 54 14.97 -1.34 -9.34
N LYS A 55 15.77 -1.65 -8.31
CA LYS A 55 17.23 -1.54 -8.38
C LYS A 55 17.95 -2.48 -7.41
#